data_AF-A0A6J4QMG1-F1
#
_entry.id   AF-A0A6J4QMG1-F1
#
_cell.length_a   1.000
_cell.length_b   1.000
_cell.length_c   1.000
_cell.angle_alpha   90.00
_cell.angle_beta   90.00
_cell.angle_gamma   90.00
#
_symmetry.space_group_name_H-M   'P 1'
#
loop_
_entity.id
_entity.type
_entity.pdbx_description
1 polymer ?
#
loop_
_entity_poly.entity_id
_entity_poly.type
_entity_poly.pdbx_seq_one_letter_code
_entity_poly.pdbx_strand_id
1 'polypeptide(L)'
;MKRFVTAVVVIGMLSLSLGGLVIAAERMCGEGVCRGTSGKDLLIGTNGKDRIFGLGGPDTIHPREGSDYASGGDGDDLLRGAPGNDRLFGDMGEDKLRG
;
A
#
# COMPACT_ATOMS: atom_id res chain seq x y z
N MET A 1 31.29 15.78 15.47
CA MET A 1 29.86 15.49 15.64
C MET A 1 29.34 14.80 14.38
N LYS A 2 29.37 13.47 14.32
CA LYS A 2 28.76 12.72 13.22
C LYS A 2 27.34 12.36 13.67
N ARG A 3 26.35 13.05 13.13
CA ARG A 3 24.94 12.68 13.31
C ARG A 3 24.69 11.43 12.49
N PHE A 4 24.71 10.27 13.15
CA PHE A 4 24.23 9.03 12.57
C PHE A 4 22.70 9.16 12.47
N VAL A 5 22.21 9.39 11.25
CA VAL A 5 20.78 9.25 10.98
C VAL A 5 20.48 7.76 11.08
N THR A 6 19.65 7.41 12.05
CA THR A 6 19.22 6.05 12.38
C THR A 6 18.80 5.30 11.12
N ALA A 7 19.40 4.13 10.90
CA ALA A 7 19.00 3.20 9.85
C ALA A 7 17.54 2.78 10.08
N VAL A 8 16.69 3.03 9.09
CA VAL A 8 15.27 2.69 9.13
C VAL A 8 15.14 1.18 8.91
N VAL A 9 14.69 0.45 9.93
CA VAL A 9 14.35 -0.98 9.82
C VAL A 9 12.95 -1.08 9.21
N VAL A 10 12.87 -1.18 7.88
CA VAL A 10 11.62 -1.39 7.13
C VAL A 10 11.32 -2.89 7.02
N ILE A 11 11.11 -3.55 8.15
CA ILE A 11 10.50 -4.89 8.16
C ILE A 11 9.49 -4.93 9.32
N GLY A 12 8.23 -4.61 9.01
CA GLY A 12 7.10 -5.13 9.78
C GLY A 12 6.55 -4.34 10.98
N MET A 13 6.40 -3.02 10.91
CA MET A 13 5.72 -2.15 11.91
C MET A 13 6.61 -1.64 13.06
N LEU A 14 7.32 -0.53 12.81
CA LEU A 14 7.65 0.44 13.87
C LEU A 14 8.03 1.79 13.25
N SER A 15 7.13 2.76 13.24
CA SER A 15 7.48 4.15 12.89
C SER A 15 7.98 4.89 14.14
N LEU A 16 9.26 5.21 14.22
CA LEU A 16 9.80 6.21 15.15
C LEU A 16 10.25 7.44 14.35
N SER A 17 9.44 8.49 14.38
CA SER A 17 9.82 9.80 13.84
C SER A 17 10.41 10.67 14.96
N LEU A 18 11.73 10.87 14.93
CA LEU A 18 12.40 11.86 15.79
C LEU A 18 12.17 13.26 15.19
N GLY A 19 10.98 13.81 15.41
CA GLY A 19 10.65 15.17 14.96
C GLY A 19 9.24 15.32 14.40
N GLY A 20 8.23 15.06 15.22
CA GLY A 20 6.94 15.76 15.11
C GLY A 20 6.02 15.38 13.95
N LEU A 21 6.22 14.24 13.28
CA LEU A 21 5.23 13.73 12.33
C LEU A 21 5.04 12.23 12.51
N VAL A 22 4.01 11.86 13.27
CA VAL A 22 3.42 10.53 13.24
C VAL A 22 2.66 10.45 11.92
N ILE A 23 3.31 9.90 10.88
CA ILE A 23 2.62 9.57 9.63
C ILE A 23 1.86 8.26 9.91
N ALA A 24 0.65 8.13 9.36
CA ALA A 24 -0.32 7.09 9.64
C ALA A 24 0.25 5.66 9.62
N ALA A 25 -0.50 4.68 10.08
CA ALA A 25 -0.14 3.26 9.93
C ALA A 25 -0.08 2.88 8.43
N GLU A 26 1.02 3.21 7.76
CA GLU A 26 1.24 2.92 6.34
C GLU A 26 1.88 1.53 6.23
N ARG A 27 1.25 0.62 5.49
CA ARG A 27 1.85 -0.67 5.18
C ARG A 27 2.58 -0.54 3.85
N MET A 28 3.89 -0.33 3.94
CA MET A 28 4.79 -0.52 2.81
C MET A 28 4.96 -2.03 2.60
N CYS A 29 4.49 -2.51 1.46
CA CYS A 29 4.63 -3.90 1.11
C CYS A 29 5.97 -4.11 0.42
N GLY A 30 6.72 -5.14 0.86
CA GLY A 30 7.92 -5.57 0.15
C GLY A 30 7.53 -6.19 -1.20
N GLU A 31 8.53 -6.43 -2.06
CA GLU A 31 8.31 -7.09 -3.35
C GLU A 31 7.53 -8.39 -3.17
N GLY A 32 6.43 -8.54 -3.91
CA GLY A 32 5.66 -9.78 -3.94
C GLY A 32 4.22 -9.61 -3.50
N VAL A 33 3.87 -10.03 -2.27
CA VAL A 33 2.47 -10.08 -1.82
C VAL A 33 2.21 -9.15 -0.64
N CYS A 34 1.32 -8.19 -0.87
CA CYS A 34 0.81 -7.22 0.08
C CYS A 34 -0.61 -7.62 0.52
N ARG A 35 -0.87 -7.64 1.82
CA ARG A 35 -2.21 -7.91 2.37
C ARG A 35 -2.56 -6.87 3.42
N GLY A 36 -3.73 -6.27 3.26
CA GLY A 36 -4.42 -5.47 4.25
C GLY A 36 -5.09 -6.33 5.32
N THR A 37 -6.16 -5.80 5.87
CA THR A 37 -6.91 -6.30 7.02
C THR A 37 -8.40 -6.22 6.72
N SER A 38 -9.27 -6.43 7.72
CA SER A 38 -10.71 -6.23 7.56
C SER A 38 -11.16 -4.79 7.79
N GLY A 39 -10.21 -3.85 7.93
CA GLY A 39 -10.48 -2.44 8.13
C GLY A 39 -9.64 -1.60 7.19
N LYS A 40 -9.88 -0.29 7.20
CA LYS A 40 -9.22 0.66 6.31
C LYS A 40 -7.69 0.57 6.38
N ASP A 41 -7.08 0.27 5.25
CA ASP A 41 -5.64 0.19 5.04
C ASP A 41 -5.15 1.19 4.00
N LEU A 42 -3.88 1.61 4.15
CA LEU A 42 -3.10 2.26 3.11
C LEU A 42 -2.00 1.29 2.67
N LEU A 43 -2.15 0.77 1.46
CA LEU A 43 -1.26 -0.23 0.87
C LEU A 43 -0.45 0.39 -0.26
N ILE A 44 0.87 0.36 -0.12
CA ILE A 44 1.79 0.89 -1.12
C ILE A 44 2.73 -0.22 -1.55
N GLY A 45 2.74 -0.51 -2.86
CA GLY A 45 3.64 -1.45 -3.50
C GLY A 45 5.03 -0.88 -3.75
N THR A 46 5.77 -1.56 -4.62
CA THR A 46 7.15 -1.27 -5.00
C THR A 46 7.20 -0.85 -6.48
N ASN A 47 8.39 -0.56 -7.02
CA ASN A 47 8.53 -0.39 -8.48
C ASN A 47 8.64 -1.73 -9.23
N GLY A 48 8.40 -2.84 -8.54
CA GLY A 48 8.46 -4.20 -9.06
C GLY A 48 7.07 -4.70 -9.44
N LYS A 49 6.95 -6.02 -9.57
CA LYS A 49 5.66 -6.67 -9.77
C LYS A 49 5.07 -7.04 -8.41
N ASP A 50 3.93 -6.44 -8.08
CA ASP A 50 3.27 -6.65 -6.80
C ASP A 50 1.89 -7.29 -6.92
N ARG A 51 1.49 -7.98 -5.87
CA ARG A 51 0.16 -8.56 -5.67
C ARG A 51 -0.42 -7.99 -4.39
N ILE A 52 -1.36 -7.09 -4.52
CA ILE A 52 -1.95 -6.34 -3.42
C ILE A 52 -3.40 -6.79 -3.20
N PHE A 53 -3.75 -7.04 -1.94
CA PHE A 53 -5.08 -7.43 -1.50
C PHE A 53 -5.49 -6.55 -0.31
N GLY A 54 -6.49 -5.70 -0.47
CA GLY A 54 -7.06 -4.87 0.60
C GLY A 54 -7.80 -5.71 1.65
N LEU A 55 -8.59 -6.67 1.16
CA LEU A 55 -9.45 -7.60 1.90
C LEU A 55 -10.78 -6.97 2.31
N GLY A 56 -10.84 -6.21 3.39
CA GLY A 56 -12.11 -5.62 3.82
C GLY A 56 -11.93 -4.25 4.44
N GLY A 57 -12.99 -3.44 4.40
CA GLY A 57 -12.93 -2.04 4.75
C GLY A 57 -12.57 -1.14 3.56
N PRO A 58 -12.72 0.18 3.70
CA PRO A 58 -12.44 1.11 2.61
C PRO A 58 -10.95 1.44 2.51
N ASP A 59 -10.28 0.86 1.52
CA ASP A 59 -8.83 0.87 1.37
C ASP A 59 -8.31 1.93 0.39
N THR A 60 -7.01 2.23 0.49
CA THR A 60 -6.29 3.02 -0.51
C THR A 60 -5.07 2.25 -0.98
N ILE A 61 -5.05 1.91 -2.26
CA ILE A 61 -4.03 1.05 -2.87
C ILE A 61 -3.25 1.81 -3.95
N HIS A 62 -1.92 1.84 -3.77
CA HIS A 62 -0.96 2.40 -4.72
C HIS A 62 0.07 1.33 -5.11
N PRO A 63 -0.12 0.60 -6.21
CA PRO A 63 0.82 -0.43 -6.66
C PRO A 63 2.20 0.15 -7.02
N ARG A 64 2.22 1.37 -7.56
CA ARG A 64 3.37 2.05 -8.19
C ARG A 64 3.74 1.42 -9.53
N GLU A 65 4.94 1.73 -10.04
CA GLU A 65 5.38 1.27 -11.37
C GLU A 65 5.52 -0.25 -11.37
N GLY A 66 5.15 -0.92 -12.44
CA GLY A 66 5.20 -2.37 -12.41
C GLY A 66 4.30 -3.06 -13.41
N SER A 67 3.90 -4.29 -13.09
CA SER A 67 2.83 -4.97 -13.82
C SER A 67 2.04 -5.72 -12.78
N ASP A 68 1.17 -4.98 -12.13
CA ASP A 68 0.68 -5.32 -10.81
C ASP A 68 -0.66 -6.02 -10.85
N TYR A 69 -0.96 -6.70 -9.75
CA TYR A 69 -2.28 -7.19 -9.44
C TYR A 69 -2.72 -6.48 -8.16
N ALA A 70 -3.83 -5.75 -8.19
CA ALA A 70 -4.41 -5.16 -7.00
C ALA A 70 -5.91 -5.48 -6.92
N SER A 71 -6.35 -5.93 -5.75
CA SER A 71 -7.74 -6.22 -5.41
C SER A 71 -8.08 -5.44 -4.14
N GLY A 72 -9.14 -4.64 -4.20
CA GLY A 72 -9.68 -3.86 -3.09
C GLY A 72 -10.30 -4.77 -2.05
N GLY A 73 -11.35 -5.49 -2.43
CA GLY A 73 -12.03 -6.46 -1.58
C GLY A 73 -13.41 -5.96 -1.22
N ASP A 74 -13.79 -6.06 0.05
CA ASP A 74 -15.08 -5.56 0.53
C ASP A 74 -14.93 -4.12 1.02
N GLY A 75 -15.65 -3.16 0.44
CA GLY A 75 -15.60 -1.76 0.88
C GLY A 75 -15.54 -0.79 -0.29
N ASP A 76 -15.64 0.49 0.00
CA ASP A 76 -15.50 1.52 -1.03
C ASP A 76 -14.01 1.88 -1.18
N ASP A 77 -13.35 1.32 -2.19
CA ASP A 77 -11.91 1.38 -2.31
C ASP A 77 -11.40 2.45 -3.29
N LEU A 78 -10.17 2.93 -3.04
CA LEU A 78 -9.43 3.80 -3.95
C LEU A 78 -8.20 3.06 -4.48
N LEU A 79 -8.26 2.62 -5.74
CA LEU A 79 -7.15 1.97 -6.43
C LEU A 79 -6.57 2.93 -7.47
N ARG A 80 -5.29 3.25 -7.32
CA ARG A 80 -4.57 4.10 -8.27
C ARG A 80 -3.33 3.36 -8.78
N GLY A 81 -3.47 2.83 -10.00
CA GLY A 81 -2.39 2.27 -10.80
C GLY A 81 -1.33 3.29 -11.15
N ALA A 82 -0.30 2.80 -11.82
CA ALA A 82 0.81 3.61 -12.31
C ALA A 82 1.26 3.08 -13.68
N PRO A 83 2.36 3.62 -14.27
CA PRO A 83 2.89 3.06 -15.50
C PRO A 83 3.15 1.56 -15.37
N GLY A 84 2.48 0.78 -16.21
CA GLY A 84 2.47 -0.67 -16.06
C GLY A 84 1.34 -1.35 -16.81
N ASN A 85 1.45 -2.67 -16.96
CA ASN A 85 0.33 -3.50 -17.39
C ASN A 85 -0.36 -4.05 -16.15
N ASP A 86 -1.20 -3.23 -15.54
CA ASP A 86 -1.82 -3.53 -14.25
C ASP A 86 -3.17 -4.22 -14.40
N ARG A 87 -3.52 -4.99 -13.38
CA ARG A 87 -4.85 -5.57 -13.19
C ARG A 87 -5.40 -5.07 -11.86
N LEU A 88 -6.29 -4.09 -11.93
CA LEU A 88 -6.92 -3.46 -10.78
C LEU A 88 -8.38 -3.94 -10.68
N PHE A 89 -8.77 -4.42 -9.50
CA PHE A 89 -10.11 -4.87 -9.18
C PHE A 89 -10.57 -4.16 -7.92
N GLY A 90 -11.69 -3.43 -8.00
CA GLY A 90 -12.33 -2.86 -6.80
C GLY A 90 -12.99 -3.94 -5.94
N ASP A 91 -13.58 -4.94 -6.60
CA ASP A 91 -14.38 -6.01 -6.01
C ASP A 91 -15.75 -5.53 -5.50
N MET A 92 -16.08 -5.65 -4.20
CA MET A 92 -17.42 -5.33 -3.68
C MET A 92 -17.46 -3.93 -3.06
N GLY A 93 -18.15 -2.99 -3.70
CA GLY A 93 -18.41 -1.66 -3.14
C GLY A 93 -18.53 -0.59 -4.22
N GLU A 94 -18.53 0.67 -3.81
CA GLU A 94 -18.44 1.81 -4.73
C GLU A 94 -16.99 2.26 -4.92
N ASP A 95 -16.30 1.60 -5.86
CA ASP A 95 -14.86 1.78 -6.03
C ASP A 95 -14.46 2.90 -6.99
N LYS A 96 -13.27 3.45 -6.76
CA LYS A 96 -12.61 4.40 -7.65
C LYS A 96 -11.31 3.81 -8.17
N LEU A 97 -11.34 3.33 -9.41
CA LEU A 97 -10.18 2.80 -10.10
C LEU A 97 -9.62 3.85 -11.06
N ARG A 98 -8.33 4.14 -10.93
CA ARG A 98 -7.55 4.91 -11.89
C ARG A 98 -6.40 4.05 -12.36
N GLY A 99 -6.38 3.70 -13.65
CA GLY A 99 -5.25 3.04 -14.29
C GLY A 99 -4.07 3.97 -14.47
#